data_AF-A0A7L4HGR2-F1
#
_entry.id   AF-A0A7L4HGR2-F1
#
_cell.length_a   1.000
_cell.length_b   1.000
_cell.length_c   1.000
_cell.angle_alpha   90.00
_cell.angle_beta   90.00
_cell.angle_gamma   90.00
#
_symmetry.space_group_name_H-M   'P 1'
#
loop_
_entity.id
_entity.type
_entity.pdbx_description
1 polymer ?
#
loop_
_entity_poly.entity_id
_entity_poly.type
_entity_poly.pdbx_seq_one_letter_code
_entity_poly.pdbx_strand_id
1 'polypeptide(L)'
;FQSHKIDIRTNGGKVIGLGTLYGNTDIRATEKGSVNIEKLQGTSINISTEDGLLKTKYLYAESSSLSSVAGDILLGSIHGNSSLQTKTGSITVDSSDGSLKASTHHGAIDVYVSQLRKVDLKSQKGSITVKVPASLKAYLQLSGRKVDVSSEIQLKDTQSASKDDHVTISG
;
A
#
# COMPACT_ATOMS: atom_id res chain seq x y z
N PHE A 1 1.37 -26.32 9.97
CA PHE A 1 0.35 -25.46 10.60
C PHE A 1 -0.90 -25.50 9.74
N GLN A 2 -2.03 -25.96 10.28
CA GLN A 2 -3.31 -25.94 9.57
C GLN A 2 -3.79 -24.48 9.55
N SER A 3 -3.84 -23.84 8.38
CA SER A 3 -4.28 -22.46 8.29
C SER A 3 -5.78 -22.40 8.57
N HIS A 4 -6.16 -21.85 9.73
CA HIS A 4 -7.55 -21.54 10.01
C HIS A 4 -7.99 -20.42 9.07
N LYS A 5 -9.18 -20.56 8.46
CA LYS A 5 -9.77 -19.53 7.62
C LYS A 5 -10.69 -18.67 8.47
N ILE A 6 -10.53 -17.35 8.37
CA ILE A 6 -11.42 -16.36 8.95
C ILE A 6 -12.15 -15.67 7.81
N ASP A 7 -13.48 -15.65 7.86
CA ASP A 7 -14.36 -14.96 6.90
C ASP A 7 -15.27 -14.02 7.71
N ILE A 8 -15.15 -12.72 7.47
CA ILE A 8 -15.95 -11.69 8.15
C ILE A 8 -16.65 -10.86 7.08
N ARG A 9 -17.97 -10.72 7.21
CA ARG A 9 -18.79 -9.90 6.32
C ARG A 9 -19.66 -8.97 7.13
N THR A 10 -19.68 -7.70 6.74
CA THR A 10 -20.56 -6.71 7.35
C THR A 10 -21.17 -5.82 6.27
N ASN A 11 -22.44 -5.45 6.48
CA ASN A 11 -23.08 -4.41 5.69
C ASN A 11 -23.20 -3.15 6.54
N GLY A 12 -22.33 -2.16 6.30
CA GLY A 12 -22.10 -1.05 7.22
C GLY A 12 -21.36 -1.47 8.50
N GLY A 13 -21.33 -0.60 9.52
CA GLY A 13 -20.72 -0.90 10.82
C GLY A 13 -19.19 -0.89 10.86
N LYS A 14 -18.60 -1.49 11.91
CA LYS A 14 -17.14 -1.53 12.11
C LYS A 14 -16.67 -2.95 12.43
N VAL A 15 -15.68 -3.44 11.70
CA VAL A 15 -14.90 -4.62 12.07
C VAL A 15 -13.70 -4.15 12.86
N ILE A 16 -13.61 -4.51 14.14
CA ILE A 16 -12.54 -4.07 15.05
C ILE A 16 -11.80 -5.30 15.59
N GLY A 17 -10.51 -5.42 15.26
CA GLY A 17 -9.63 -6.43 15.83
C GLY A 17 -8.63 -5.79 16.79
N LEU A 18 -8.77 -6.06 18.10
CA LEU A 18 -7.94 -5.44 19.14
C LEU A 18 -6.61 -6.16 19.40
N GLY A 19 -6.43 -7.35 18.83
CA GLY A 19 -5.26 -8.21 19.04
C GLY A 19 -4.70 -8.77 17.74
N THR A 20 -4.04 -9.92 17.83
CA THR A 20 -3.54 -10.63 16.65
C THR A 20 -4.60 -11.58 16.12
N LEU A 21 -4.95 -11.41 14.85
CA LEU A 21 -5.77 -12.36 14.10
C LEU A 21 -4.86 -13.31 13.32
N TYR A 22 -4.82 -14.57 13.73
CA TYR A 22 -3.99 -15.63 13.13
C TYR A 22 -4.78 -16.44 12.11
N GLY A 23 -4.26 -16.56 10.88
CA GLY A 23 -4.81 -17.42 9.85
C GLY A 23 -5.08 -16.70 8.53
N ASN A 24 -5.56 -17.46 7.55
CA ASN A 24 -5.93 -16.90 6.26
C ASN A 24 -7.23 -16.11 6.44
N THR A 25 -7.20 -14.84 6.08
CA THR A 25 -8.25 -13.89 6.44
C THR A 25 -8.92 -13.33 5.21
N ASP A 26 -10.24 -13.33 5.18
CA ASP A 26 -11.08 -12.69 4.18
C ASP A 26 -12.09 -11.78 4.90
N ILE A 27 -12.03 -10.48 4.67
CA ILE A 27 -12.91 -9.49 5.29
C ILE A 27 -13.55 -8.64 4.22
N ARG A 28 -14.87 -8.53 4.26
CA ARG A 28 -15.64 -7.66 3.37
C ARG A 28 -16.56 -6.75 4.18
N ALA A 29 -16.37 -5.44 4.02
CA ALA A 29 -17.23 -4.43 4.61
C ALA A 29 -17.86 -3.56 3.50
N THR A 30 -19.17 -3.63 3.33
CA THR A 30 -19.89 -2.86 2.30
C THR A 30 -20.46 -1.56 2.88
N GLU A 31 -21.01 -0.70 2.01
CA GLU A 31 -21.49 0.64 2.34
C GLU A 31 -20.39 1.47 3.03
N LYS A 32 -20.72 2.07 4.18
CA LYS A 32 -19.78 2.86 5.01
C LYS A 32 -19.04 1.99 6.03
N GLY A 33 -19.03 0.68 5.84
CA GLY A 33 -18.39 -0.28 6.74
C GLY A 33 -16.87 -0.10 6.78
N SER A 34 -16.29 -0.03 7.98
CA SER A 34 -14.84 0.15 8.17
C SER A 34 -14.19 -1.07 8.79
N VAL A 35 -12.89 -1.25 8.52
CA VAL A 35 -12.07 -2.32 9.07
C VAL A 35 -10.89 -1.69 9.80
N ASN A 36 -10.73 -1.98 11.08
CA ASN A 36 -9.60 -1.52 11.90
C ASN A 36 -9.05 -2.69 12.72
N ILE A 37 -7.88 -3.21 12.34
CA ILE A 37 -7.28 -4.39 12.97
C ILE A 37 -5.86 -4.09 13.44
N GLU A 38 -5.57 -4.36 14.70
CA GLU A 38 -4.24 -4.12 15.29
C GLU A 38 -3.19 -4.97 14.58
N LYS A 39 -3.35 -6.30 14.52
CA LYS A 39 -2.37 -7.18 13.89
C LYS A 39 -3.03 -8.34 13.15
N LEU A 40 -2.57 -8.56 11.91
CA LEU A 40 -2.93 -9.72 11.11
C LEU A 40 -1.69 -10.57 10.82
N GLN A 41 -1.79 -11.89 10.97
CA GLN A 41 -0.70 -12.81 10.69
C GLN A 41 -1.22 -14.09 10.03
N GLY A 42 -0.84 -14.34 8.78
CA GLY A 42 -1.32 -15.51 8.02
C GLY A 42 -0.58 -15.70 6.70
N THR A 43 -0.95 -16.71 5.91
CA THR A 43 -0.35 -16.89 4.58
C THR A 43 -1.01 -15.97 3.55
N SER A 44 -2.35 -15.87 3.56
CA SER A 44 -3.11 -15.02 2.66
C SER A 44 -4.11 -14.13 3.42
N ILE A 45 -4.09 -12.83 3.14
CA ILE A 45 -5.00 -11.86 3.76
C ILE A 45 -5.68 -11.04 2.65
N ASN A 46 -7.00 -11.06 2.62
CA ASN A 46 -7.82 -10.31 1.69
C ASN A 46 -8.79 -9.43 2.49
N ILE A 47 -8.78 -8.12 2.25
CA ILE A 47 -9.68 -7.18 2.92
C ILE A 47 -10.24 -6.21 1.88
N SER A 48 -11.55 -6.07 1.85
CA SER A 48 -12.25 -5.14 0.97
C SER A 48 -13.22 -4.25 1.74
N THR A 49 -13.19 -2.95 1.44
CA THR A 49 -14.22 -1.99 1.86
C THR A 49 -14.84 -1.31 0.63
N GLU A 50 -16.01 -0.68 0.80
CA GLU A 50 -16.55 0.24 -0.22
C GLU A 50 -16.13 1.68 0.11
N ASP A 51 -16.82 2.34 1.04
CA ASP A 51 -16.55 3.74 1.37
C ASP A 51 -15.82 3.92 2.70
N GLY A 52 -15.79 2.88 3.54
CA GLY A 52 -15.19 2.96 4.86
C GLY A 52 -13.67 2.77 4.85
N LEU A 53 -13.04 3.36 5.87
CA LEU A 53 -11.61 3.24 6.14
C LEU A 53 -11.17 1.78 6.31
N LEU A 54 -10.06 1.42 5.67
CA LEU A 54 -9.33 0.19 5.91
C LEU A 54 -8.03 0.54 6.64
N LYS A 55 -7.91 0.12 7.90
CA LYS A 55 -6.74 0.37 8.74
C LYS A 55 -6.18 -0.92 9.34
N THR A 56 -4.86 -1.11 9.23
CA THR A 56 -4.16 -2.15 9.99
C THR A 56 -2.84 -1.61 10.53
N LYS A 57 -2.48 -1.92 11.76
CA LYS A 57 -1.18 -1.46 12.31
C LYS A 57 -0.04 -2.40 11.94
N TYR A 58 -0.30 -3.70 11.95
CA TYR A 58 0.68 -4.72 11.56
C TYR A 58 0.07 -5.76 10.63
N LEU A 59 0.70 -5.98 9.47
CA LEU A 59 0.28 -6.96 8.48
C LEU A 59 1.46 -7.86 8.12
N TYR A 60 1.41 -9.11 8.59
CA TYR A 60 2.45 -10.11 8.35
C TYR A 60 1.87 -11.27 7.53
N ALA A 61 2.09 -11.26 6.22
CA ALA A 61 1.65 -12.37 5.37
C ALA A 61 2.58 -12.66 4.21
N GLU A 62 2.46 -13.86 3.61
CA GLU A 62 3.16 -14.14 2.35
C GLU A 62 2.55 -13.33 1.21
N SER A 63 1.22 -13.22 1.20
CA SER A 63 0.46 -12.42 0.25
C SER A 63 -0.70 -11.68 0.93
N SER A 64 -0.93 -10.44 0.52
CA SER A 64 -2.07 -9.65 0.98
C SER A 64 -2.67 -8.80 -0.13
N SER A 65 -4.00 -8.79 -0.24
CA SER A 65 -4.75 -7.91 -1.14
C SER A 65 -5.74 -7.05 -0.35
N LEU A 66 -5.52 -5.74 -0.34
CA LEU A 66 -6.36 -4.79 0.39
C LEU A 66 -6.95 -3.80 -0.62
N SER A 67 -8.27 -3.66 -0.62
CA SER A 67 -8.95 -2.80 -1.59
C SER A 67 -10.07 -1.96 -0.98
N SER A 68 -10.30 -0.78 -1.55
CA SER A 68 -11.45 0.06 -1.27
C SER A 68 -12.06 0.64 -2.56
N VAL A 69 -13.30 1.11 -2.51
CA VAL A 69 -13.86 1.93 -3.61
C VAL A 69 -13.49 3.39 -3.36
N ALA A 70 -13.92 3.96 -2.24
CA ALA A 70 -13.70 5.35 -1.90
C ALA A 70 -12.95 5.57 -0.58
N GLY A 71 -12.82 4.55 0.26
CA GLY A 71 -12.11 4.64 1.53
C GLY A 71 -10.60 4.72 1.37
N ASP A 72 -9.97 5.33 2.37
CA ASP A 72 -8.52 5.33 2.53
C ASP A 72 -8.01 3.96 2.99
N ILE A 73 -6.77 3.66 2.64
CA ILE A 73 -6.04 2.47 3.11
C ILE A 73 -4.85 2.96 3.94
N LEU A 74 -4.88 2.71 5.25
CA LEU A 74 -3.84 3.14 6.20
C LEU A 74 -3.17 1.93 6.84
N LEU A 75 -1.91 1.68 6.48
CA LEU A 75 -1.14 0.55 6.97
C LEU A 75 0.08 1.03 7.76
N GLY A 76 0.31 0.43 8.92
CA GLY A 76 1.53 0.65 9.70
C GLY A 76 2.72 -0.10 9.08
N SER A 77 3.08 -1.24 9.68
CA SER A 77 4.14 -2.10 9.14
C SER A 77 3.58 -3.28 8.36
N ILE A 78 4.01 -3.43 7.11
CA ILE A 78 3.59 -4.53 6.23
C ILE A 78 4.80 -5.39 5.84
N HIS A 79 4.63 -6.71 5.84
CA HIS A 79 5.64 -7.68 5.45
C HIS A 79 5.08 -8.64 4.41
N GLY A 80 5.86 -8.92 3.36
CA GLY A 80 5.52 -9.87 2.30
C GLY A 80 5.16 -9.22 0.97
N ASN A 81 4.27 -9.85 0.21
CA ASN A 81 3.80 -9.31 -1.07
C ASN A 81 2.42 -8.67 -0.91
N SER A 82 2.34 -7.35 -1.05
CA SER A 82 1.10 -6.60 -0.83
C SER A 82 0.61 -5.90 -2.09
N SER A 83 -0.69 -6.04 -2.37
CA SER A 83 -1.41 -5.31 -3.41
C SER A 83 -2.48 -4.43 -2.78
N LEU A 84 -2.36 -3.12 -2.95
CA LEU A 84 -3.22 -2.09 -2.36
C LEU A 84 -3.94 -1.32 -3.47
N GLN A 85 -5.25 -1.14 -3.34
CA GLN A 85 -6.01 -0.42 -4.36
C GLN A 85 -7.18 0.36 -3.76
N THR A 86 -7.33 1.63 -4.15
CA THR A 86 -8.57 2.38 -3.94
C THR A 86 -8.93 3.15 -5.21
N LYS A 87 -10.18 3.55 -5.44
CA LYS A 87 -10.50 4.39 -6.62
C LYS A 87 -10.34 5.86 -6.28
N THR A 88 -10.89 6.32 -5.17
CA THR A 88 -10.89 7.75 -4.81
C THR A 88 -10.26 8.07 -3.46
N GLY A 89 -9.78 7.06 -2.73
CA GLY A 89 -9.05 7.25 -1.48
C GLY A 89 -7.55 7.44 -1.67
N SER A 90 -6.88 7.75 -0.57
CA SER A 90 -5.43 7.75 -0.46
C SER A 90 -4.90 6.44 0.13
N ILE A 91 -3.63 6.15 -0.13
CA ILE A 91 -2.94 4.98 0.41
C ILE A 91 -1.74 5.47 1.21
N THR A 92 -1.66 5.08 2.48
CA THR A 92 -0.50 5.36 3.35
C THR A 92 0.06 4.06 3.90
N VAL A 93 1.39 3.90 3.80
CA VAL A 93 2.13 2.76 4.36
C VAL A 93 3.32 3.28 5.14
N ASP A 94 3.28 3.17 6.46
CA ASP A 94 4.32 3.70 7.36
C ASP A 94 5.65 2.94 7.24
N SER A 95 5.61 1.65 6.92
CA SER A 95 6.80 0.86 6.63
C SER A 95 6.49 -0.42 5.84
N SER A 96 7.12 -0.58 4.68
CA SER A 96 7.04 -1.78 3.84
C SER A 96 8.34 -2.59 3.89
N ASP A 97 8.21 -3.89 4.14
CA ASP A 97 9.26 -4.90 3.97
C ASP A 97 8.77 -5.97 2.97
N GLY A 98 9.32 -5.96 1.75
CA GLY A 98 8.95 -6.92 0.71
C GLY A 98 8.54 -6.26 -0.59
N SER A 99 7.56 -6.85 -1.28
CA SER A 99 7.05 -6.33 -2.55
C SER A 99 5.75 -5.59 -2.33
N LEU A 100 5.62 -4.41 -2.94
CA LEU A 100 4.44 -3.56 -2.80
C LEU A 100 3.95 -3.12 -4.17
N LYS A 101 2.67 -3.36 -4.45
CA LYS A 101 1.94 -2.72 -5.54
C LYS A 101 0.85 -1.86 -4.92
N ALA A 102 0.82 -0.56 -5.21
CA ALA A 102 -0.24 0.32 -4.72
C ALA A 102 -0.79 1.19 -5.84
N SER A 103 -2.11 1.35 -5.91
CA SER A 103 -2.72 2.20 -6.93
C SER A 103 -3.98 2.93 -6.48
N THR A 104 -4.13 4.16 -6.98
CA THR A 104 -5.37 4.94 -6.85
C THR A 104 -5.70 5.70 -8.14
N HIS A 105 -6.98 5.90 -8.44
CA HIS A 105 -7.39 6.76 -9.56
C HIS A 105 -7.37 8.23 -9.15
N HIS A 106 -7.89 8.56 -7.97
CA HIS A 106 -7.88 9.90 -7.40
C HIS A 106 -7.44 9.81 -5.94
N GLY A 107 -6.30 10.40 -5.61
CA GLY A 107 -5.74 10.31 -4.25
C GLY A 107 -4.22 10.24 -4.23
N ALA A 108 -3.65 10.48 -3.05
CA ALA A 108 -2.22 10.43 -2.86
C ALA A 108 -1.77 9.03 -2.44
N ILE A 109 -0.50 8.72 -2.73
CA ILE A 109 0.19 7.54 -2.20
C ILE A 109 1.38 8.04 -1.39
N ASP A 110 1.47 7.71 -0.11
CA ASP A 110 2.64 7.98 0.75
C ASP A 110 3.16 6.66 1.33
N VAL A 111 4.38 6.29 0.98
CA VAL A 111 4.97 5.01 1.35
C VAL A 111 6.39 5.20 1.84
N TYR A 112 6.73 4.59 2.97
CA TYR A 112 8.11 4.32 3.35
C TYR A 112 8.49 2.86 3.02
N VAL A 113 9.54 2.67 2.23
CA VAL A 113 10.06 1.35 1.86
C VAL A 113 11.30 1.06 2.69
N SER A 114 11.15 0.25 3.73
CA SER A 114 12.23 -0.10 4.65
C SER A 114 13.19 -1.15 4.06
N GLN A 115 12.63 -2.16 3.39
CA GLN A 115 13.39 -3.17 2.65
C GLN A 115 12.79 -3.33 1.26
N LEU A 116 13.59 -3.01 0.25
CA LEU A 116 13.15 -3.02 -1.13
C LEU A 116 13.22 -4.42 -1.73
N ARG A 117 12.09 -4.88 -2.29
CA ARG A 117 12.06 -5.88 -3.37
C ARG A 117 11.55 -5.24 -4.66
N LYS A 118 10.29 -5.47 -5.01
CA LYS A 118 9.62 -4.81 -6.14
C LYS A 118 8.58 -3.84 -5.62
N VAL A 119 8.68 -2.57 -6.00
CA VAL A 119 7.72 -1.54 -5.64
C VAL A 119 7.16 -0.92 -6.92
N ASP A 120 5.83 -0.94 -7.07
CA ASP A 120 5.08 -0.38 -8.20
C ASP A 120 3.94 0.48 -7.65
N LEU A 121 4.04 1.80 -7.85
CA LEU A 121 3.10 2.77 -7.29
C LEU A 121 2.50 3.59 -8.43
N LYS A 122 1.18 3.73 -8.43
CA LYS A 122 0.47 4.47 -9.48
C LYS A 122 -0.71 5.27 -8.94
N SER A 123 -0.63 6.60 -9.05
CA SER A 123 -1.78 7.49 -8.90
C SER A 123 -2.09 8.14 -10.24
N GLN A 124 -3.34 8.07 -10.71
CA GLN A 124 -3.72 8.74 -11.97
C GLN A 124 -3.94 10.24 -11.76
N LYS A 125 -4.58 10.62 -10.65
CA LYS A 125 -4.86 12.00 -10.25
C LYS A 125 -4.49 12.19 -8.79
N GLY A 126 -3.21 12.42 -8.55
CA GLY A 126 -2.67 12.69 -7.23
C GLY A 126 -1.15 12.63 -7.23
N SER A 127 -0.55 12.82 -6.06
CA SER A 127 0.89 12.72 -5.86
C SER A 127 1.28 11.33 -5.37
N ILE A 128 2.54 10.97 -5.62
CA ILE A 128 3.18 9.79 -5.04
C ILE A 128 4.39 10.30 -4.28
N THR A 129 4.48 9.96 -3.00
CA THR A 129 5.64 10.21 -2.14
C THR A 129 6.23 8.87 -1.75
N VAL A 130 7.53 8.68 -2.01
CA VAL A 130 8.26 7.47 -1.64
C VAL A 130 9.44 7.88 -0.80
N LYS A 131 9.51 7.33 0.41
CA LYS A 131 10.61 7.52 1.36
C LYS A 131 11.40 6.21 1.44
N VAL A 132 12.72 6.31 1.47
CA VAL A 132 13.63 5.16 1.47
C VAL A 132 14.81 5.41 2.40
N PRO A 133 15.48 4.37 2.93
CA PRO A 133 16.77 4.51 3.58
C PRO A 133 17.80 5.12 2.62
N ALA A 134 18.65 6.04 3.11
CA ALA A 134 19.71 6.67 2.31
C ALA A 134 20.71 5.65 1.72
N SER A 135 20.85 4.49 2.36
CA SER A 135 21.72 3.39 1.91
C SER A 135 21.07 2.49 0.85
N LEU A 136 19.83 2.76 0.43
CA LEU A 136 19.11 1.90 -0.50
C LEU A 136 19.81 1.87 -1.86
N LYS A 137 20.07 0.66 -2.36
CA LYS A 137 20.53 0.42 -3.72
C LYS A 137 19.36 -0.13 -4.53
N ALA A 138 18.92 0.62 -5.52
CA ALA A 138 17.73 0.31 -6.30
C ALA A 138 17.88 0.86 -7.72
N TYR A 139 17.22 0.21 -8.67
CA TYR A 139 16.84 0.86 -9.91
C TYR A 139 15.50 1.56 -9.70
N LEU A 140 15.42 2.80 -10.13
CA LEU A 140 14.26 3.67 -10.00
C LEU A 140 13.80 4.07 -11.40
N GLN A 141 12.48 4.13 -11.59
CA GLN A 141 11.86 4.75 -12.74
C GLN A 141 10.67 5.56 -12.24
N LEU A 142 10.82 6.88 -12.25
CA LEU A 142 9.85 7.83 -11.74
C LEU A 142 9.28 8.62 -12.91
N SER A 143 7.97 8.82 -12.95
CA SER A 143 7.32 9.59 -14.01
C SER A 143 6.15 10.39 -13.48
N GLY A 144 6.02 11.63 -13.93
CA GLY A 144 4.95 12.54 -13.53
C GLY A 144 5.12 13.93 -14.12
N ARG A 145 4.15 14.82 -13.89
CA ARG A 145 4.26 16.23 -14.33
C ARG A 145 5.41 16.97 -13.66
N LYS A 146 5.69 16.62 -12.41
CA LYS A 146 6.85 17.06 -11.64
C LYS A 146 7.41 15.84 -10.93
N VAL A 147 8.72 15.65 -11.02
CA VAL A 147 9.45 14.65 -10.25
C VAL A 147 10.50 15.40 -9.44
N ASP A 148 10.51 15.16 -8.13
CA ASP A 148 11.43 15.78 -7.19
C ASP A 148 12.14 14.67 -6.41
N VAL A 149 13.46 14.73 -6.32
CA VAL A 149 14.29 13.74 -5.65
C VAL A 149 15.18 14.48 -4.67
N SER A 150 15.11 14.09 -3.38
CA SER A 150 15.94 14.69 -2.33
C SER A 150 17.42 14.59 -2.66
N SER A 151 18.19 15.63 -2.37
CA SER A 151 19.65 15.66 -2.52
C SER A 151 20.38 14.61 -1.66
N GLU A 152 19.70 14.04 -0.66
CA GLU A 152 20.21 12.93 0.15
C GLU A 152 20.26 11.60 -0.61
N ILE A 153 19.51 11.48 -1.72
CA ILE A 153 19.48 10.28 -2.56
C ILE A 153 20.56 10.40 -3.64
N GLN A 154 21.54 9.51 -3.58
CA GLN A 154 22.60 9.44 -4.60
C GLN A 154 22.11 8.65 -5.82
N LEU A 155 21.67 9.36 -6.85
CA LEU A 155 21.36 8.76 -8.16
C LEU A 155 22.65 8.53 -8.96
N LYS A 156 22.77 7.36 -9.57
CA LYS A 156 23.85 6.99 -10.50
C LYS A 156 23.25 6.68 -11.86
N ASP A 157 24.03 6.89 -12.92
CA ASP A 157 23.64 6.56 -14.30
C ASP A 157 22.27 7.14 -14.73
N THR A 158 21.93 8.32 -14.19
CA THR A 158 20.62 8.95 -14.34
C THR A 158 20.35 9.36 -15.79
N GLN A 159 19.18 8.97 -16.29
CA GLN A 159 18.62 9.44 -17.54
C GLN A 159 17.33 10.21 -17.25
N SER A 160 17.17 11.37 -17.90
CA SER A 160 15.96 12.18 -17.82
C SER A 160 15.38 12.40 -19.20
N ALA A 161 14.08 12.14 -19.37
CA ALA A 161 13.34 12.42 -20.59
C ALA A 161 12.11 13.28 -20.30
N SER A 162 11.77 14.17 -21.22
CA SER A 162 10.56 14.99 -21.16
C SER A 162 9.72 14.76 -22.41
N LYS A 163 8.42 14.47 -22.22
CA LYS A 163 7.45 14.28 -23.30
C LYS A 163 6.05 14.65 -22.81
N ASP A 164 5.30 15.42 -23.60
CA ASP A 164 3.88 15.74 -23.37
C ASP A 164 3.58 16.14 -21.90
N ASP A 165 4.31 17.14 -21.39
CA ASP A 165 4.27 17.67 -20.02
C ASP A 165 4.57 16.66 -18.90
N HIS A 166 5.17 15.51 -19.23
CA HIS A 166 5.66 14.52 -18.27
C HIS A 166 7.18 14.45 -18.29
N VAL A 167 7.75 14.45 -17.08
CA VAL A 167 9.15 14.16 -16.83
C VAL A 167 9.27 12.70 -16.40
N THR A 168 10.23 12.00 -16.97
CA THR A 168 10.63 10.66 -16.53
C THR A 168 12.09 10.69 -16.11
N ILE A 169 12.38 10.14 -14.93
CA ILE A 169 13.73 9.97 -14.38
C ILE A 169 13.96 8.49 -14.15
N SER A 170 15.07 7.96 -14.65
CA SER A 170 15.49 6.57 -14.40
C SER A 170 16.97 6.48 -14.03
N GLY A 171 17.34 5.54 -13.17
CA GLY A 171 18.71 5.31 -12.70
C GLY A 171 18.78 4.25 -11.61
#